data_AF-A0A6I1ZKP2-F1
#
_entry.id   AF-A0A6I1ZKP2-F1
#
_cell.length_a   1.000
_cell.length_b   1.000
_cell.length_c   1.000
_cell.angle_alpha   90.00
_cell.angle_beta   90.00
_cell.angle_gamma   90.00
#
_symmetry.space_group_name_H-M   'P 1'
#
loop_
_entity.id
_entity.type
_entity.pdbx_description
1 polymer ?
#
loop_
_entity_poly.entity_id
_entity_poly.type
_entity_poly.pdbx_seq_one_letter_code
_entity_poly.pdbx_strand_id
1 'polypeptide(L)'
;MTPGCISNYGPTSRRWTPRRGWCSSLSSGKAGPPGMIYSDLILHSGQWGRLVEAFGQGRLAHAYLFYGPAGSGKEGHAIELAALVNCQVPGKDGALRQAQDGACGRCPSCRKVQGLQHPNLQLVVPLPRRVPITKKDPPLKALKPADLEDLTDQLASKARDPYFPVRLKGAQSILINSVRELRRTTYLKPGERGWRTILIFEAEKLCTGEGAAANALLKLLEEPPD
;
A
#
# COMPACT_ATOMS: atom_id res chain seq x y z
N MET A 1 20.92 36.49 -72.85
CA MET A 1 22.24 35.84 -72.80
C MET A 1 22.14 34.65 -71.85
N THR A 2 21.98 33.44 -72.39
CA THR A 2 22.34 32.20 -71.68
C THR A 2 23.87 32.04 -71.73
N PRO A 3 24.49 31.51 -70.67
CA PRO A 3 24.77 30.07 -70.54
C PRO A 3 24.54 29.60 -69.09
N GLY A 4 24.56 28.34 -68.66
CA GLY A 4 24.89 27.05 -69.23
C GLY A 4 24.91 26.05 -68.06
N CYS A 5 24.49 24.81 -68.30
CA CYS A 5 24.42 23.70 -67.35
C CYS A 5 25.78 23.34 -66.73
N ILE A 6 25.79 22.70 -65.56
CA ILE A 6 26.53 21.43 -65.30
C ILE A 6 25.85 20.68 -64.14
N SER A 7 25.53 19.43 -64.43
CA SER A 7 25.06 18.40 -63.50
C SER A 7 26.24 17.80 -62.75
N ASN A 8 26.08 17.49 -61.46
CA ASN A 8 26.86 16.44 -60.82
C ASN A 8 25.92 15.59 -59.93
N TYR A 9 25.67 14.37 -60.40
CA TYR A 9 25.15 13.25 -59.61
C TYR A 9 26.31 12.56 -58.89
N GLY A 10 26.13 12.23 -57.62
CA GLY A 10 27.01 11.33 -56.87
C GLY A 10 26.79 11.39 -55.36
N PRO A 11 26.82 10.28 -54.62
CA PRO A 11 25.70 9.92 -53.75
C PRO A 11 26.04 9.89 -52.25
N THR A 12 25.05 9.51 -51.45
CA THR A 12 25.19 8.95 -50.08
C THR A 12 25.63 9.90 -48.97
N SER A 13 24.66 10.57 -48.35
CA SER A 13 24.44 10.37 -46.91
C SER A 13 23.02 10.82 -46.57
N ARG A 14 22.25 9.92 -45.95
CA ARG A 14 20.90 10.19 -45.48
C ARG A 14 20.97 11.20 -44.35
N ARG A 15 20.82 12.47 -44.72
CA ARG A 15 20.55 13.56 -43.78
C ARG A 15 19.20 13.26 -43.12
N TRP A 16 19.26 12.81 -41.87
CA TRP A 16 18.11 12.75 -40.98
C TRP A 16 17.49 14.15 -40.91
N THR A 17 16.29 14.29 -41.46
CA THR A 17 15.43 15.44 -41.18
C THR A 17 14.66 15.12 -39.90
N PRO A 18 14.76 15.92 -38.83
CA PRO A 18 13.74 15.87 -37.80
C PRO A 18 12.50 16.52 -38.40
N ARG A 19 11.55 15.69 -38.81
CA ARG A 19 10.20 16.11 -39.16
C ARG A 19 9.60 16.86 -37.97
N ARG A 20 9.24 18.11 -38.24
CA ARG A 20 8.15 18.89 -37.63
C ARG A 20 8.21 18.99 -36.10
N GLY A 21 8.66 20.18 -35.66
CA GLY A 21 8.51 20.63 -34.29
C GLY A 21 7.07 20.47 -33.81
N TRP A 22 6.93 19.64 -32.79
CA TRP A 22 5.83 19.74 -31.85
C TRP A 22 6.11 20.95 -30.95
N CYS A 23 5.66 22.11 -31.40
CA CYS A 23 5.31 23.19 -30.50
C CYS A 23 3.80 23.13 -30.32
N SER A 24 3.36 22.45 -29.26
CA SER A 24 1.99 22.54 -28.78
C SER A 24 1.99 22.47 -27.27
N SER A 25 1.88 23.67 -26.70
CA SER A 25 1.31 23.94 -25.38
C SER A 25 1.93 23.18 -24.21
N LEU A 26 2.84 23.86 -23.53
CA LEU A 26 2.78 23.95 -22.07
C LEU A 26 1.36 24.38 -21.66
N SER A 27 0.42 23.44 -21.65
CA SER A 27 -0.76 23.59 -20.83
C SER A 27 -0.27 23.43 -19.41
N SER A 28 -0.32 24.54 -18.70
CA SER A 28 -0.33 24.65 -17.25
C SER A 28 -1.50 23.85 -16.67
N GLY A 29 -1.47 22.53 -16.83
CA GLY A 29 -2.23 21.59 -16.04
C GLY A 29 -1.45 21.43 -14.75
N LYS A 30 -1.86 22.16 -13.71
CA LYS A 30 -1.41 21.91 -12.33
C LYS A 30 -1.37 20.40 -12.12
N ALA A 31 -0.17 19.84 -11.95
CA ALA A 31 -0.05 18.50 -11.43
C ALA A 31 -0.78 18.51 -10.08
N GLY A 32 -1.97 17.91 -10.03
CA GLY A 32 -2.61 17.63 -8.76
C GLY A 32 -1.63 16.83 -7.89
N PRO A 33 -1.75 16.91 -6.55
CA PRO A 33 -0.85 16.17 -5.67
C PRO A 33 -0.78 14.70 -6.11
N PRO A 34 0.40 14.05 -5.96
CA PRO A 34 0.59 12.65 -6.35
C PRO A 34 -0.54 11.81 -5.77
N GLY A 35 -1.01 10.85 -6.58
CA GLY A 35 -2.17 10.06 -6.24
C GLY A 35 -1.97 9.39 -4.87
N MET A 36 -2.95 9.59 -4.02
CA MET A 36 -3.07 9.00 -2.70
C MET A 36 -4.51 8.62 -2.47
N ILE A 37 -4.74 7.73 -1.52
CA ILE A 37 -6.08 7.45 -1.01
C ILE A 37 -6.54 8.61 -0.09
N TYR A 38 -5.64 9.13 0.73
CA TYR A 38 -5.90 10.18 1.69
C TYR A 38 -5.31 11.51 1.24
N SER A 39 -6.15 12.53 1.04
CA SER A 39 -5.70 13.90 0.76
C SER A 39 -5.10 14.58 1.98
N ASP A 40 -5.57 14.23 3.17
CA ASP A 40 -5.27 14.93 4.42
C ASP A 40 -4.09 14.29 5.18
N LEU A 41 -3.51 13.22 4.64
CA LEU A 41 -2.34 12.58 5.20
C LEU A 41 -1.09 13.46 4.96
N ILE A 42 -0.41 13.81 6.04
CA ILE A 42 0.83 14.57 6.02
C ILE A 42 1.91 13.59 5.56
N LEU A 43 2.31 13.71 4.30
CA LEU A 43 3.36 12.89 3.73
C LEU A 43 4.73 13.35 4.23
N HIS A 44 5.48 12.39 4.77
CA HIS A 44 6.92 12.55 4.98
C HIS A 44 7.64 12.27 3.66
N SER A 45 7.81 13.30 2.84
CA SER A 45 8.26 13.18 1.43
C SER A 45 9.56 12.40 1.25
N GLY A 46 10.52 12.53 2.17
CA GLY A 46 11.79 11.78 2.12
C GLY A 46 11.63 10.28 2.34
N GLN A 47 10.84 9.88 3.33
CA GLN A 47 10.59 8.47 3.69
C GLN A 47 9.66 7.83 2.68
N TRP A 48 8.60 8.54 2.29
CA TRP A 48 7.66 8.09 1.28
C TRP A 48 8.34 7.90 -0.07
N GLY A 49 9.18 8.86 -0.50
CA GLY A 49 9.96 8.78 -1.73
C GLY A 49 10.83 7.52 -1.81
N ARG A 50 11.47 7.11 -0.70
CA ARG A 50 12.27 5.89 -0.65
C ARG A 50 11.44 4.61 -0.82
N LEU A 51 10.27 4.52 -0.19
CA LEU A 51 9.37 3.37 -0.33
C LEU A 51 8.87 3.24 -1.77
N VAL A 52 8.48 4.38 -2.31
CA VAL A 52 8.02 4.55 -3.67
C VAL A 52 9.11 4.11 -4.66
N GLU A 53 10.34 4.60 -4.52
CA GLU A 53 11.47 4.22 -5.35
C GLU A 53 11.79 2.72 -5.25
N ALA A 54 11.80 2.16 -4.02
CA ALA A 54 12.04 0.74 -3.79
C ALA A 54 10.99 -0.14 -4.48
N PHE A 55 9.72 0.27 -4.48
CA PHE A 55 8.66 -0.41 -5.21
C PHE A 55 8.88 -0.35 -6.73
N GLY A 56 9.22 0.83 -7.27
CA GLY A 56 9.48 1.00 -8.71
C GLY A 56 10.66 0.16 -9.23
N GLN A 57 11.64 -0.12 -8.37
CA GLN A 57 12.81 -0.93 -8.71
C GLN A 57 12.63 -2.43 -8.39
N GLY A 58 11.45 -2.84 -7.88
CA GLY A 58 11.20 -4.23 -7.47
C GLY A 58 12.03 -4.68 -6.26
N ARG A 59 12.50 -3.74 -5.43
CA ARG A 59 13.34 -3.96 -4.24
C ARG A 59 12.60 -3.69 -2.93
N LEU A 60 11.26 -3.70 -2.97
CA LEU A 60 10.45 -3.49 -1.78
C LEU A 60 10.63 -4.68 -0.82
N ALA A 61 10.94 -4.41 0.44
CA ALA A 61 11.10 -5.45 1.47
C ALA A 61 9.74 -6.10 1.79
N HIS A 62 9.77 -7.34 2.27
CA HIS A 62 8.55 -8.06 2.66
C HIS A 62 7.94 -7.55 3.99
N ALA A 63 8.71 -6.82 4.81
CA ALA A 63 8.26 -6.29 6.09
C ALA A 63 8.78 -4.87 6.34
N TYR A 64 7.90 -4.02 6.88
CA TYR A 64 8.21 -2.65 7.29
C TYR A 64 7.62 -2.36 8.67
N LEU A 65 8.39 -1.66 9.51
CA LEU A 65 7.94 -1.13 10.79
C LEU A 65 7.89 0.40 10.73
N PHE A 66 6.68 0.96 10.78
CA PHE A 66 6.48 2.40 10.90
C PHE A 66 6.49 2.79 12.37
N TYR A 67 7.50 3.57 12.79
CA TYR A 67 7.64 4.04 14.18
C TYR A 67 7.80 5.56 14.23
N GLY A 68 7.49 6.17 15.38
CA GLY A 68 7.50 7.62 15.57
C GLY A 68 6.40 8.11 16.53
N PRO A 69 6.34 9.41 16.82
CA PRO A 69 5.37 9.99 17.75
C PRO A 69 3.91 9.77 17.33
N ALA A 70 2.98 9.86 18.27
CA ALA A 70 1.55 9.84 17.96
C ALA A 70 1.19 11.02 17.03
N GLY A 71 0.27 10.79 16.09
CA GLY A 71 -0.11 11.81 15.11
C GLY A 71 0.81 11.93 13.89
N SER A 72 1.94 11.22 13.80
CA SER A 72 2.82 11.28 12.62
C SER A 72 2.28 10.56 11.37
N GLY A 73 1.05 10.02 11.42
CA GLY A 73 0.40 9.35 10.29
C GLY A 73 0.93 7.95 9.98
N LYS A 74 1.56 7.26 10.94
CA LYS A 74 2.20 5.94 10.73
C LYS A 74 1.29 4.91 10.07
N GLU A 75 0.10 4.73 10.62
CA GLU A 75 -0.90 3.79 10.08
C GLU A 75 -1.42 4.25 8.72
N GLY A 76 -1.59 5.57 8.52
CA GLY A 76 -1.94 6.14 7.22
C GLY A 76 -0.93 5.81 6.13
N HIS A 77 0.37 5.98 6.40
CA HIS A 77 1.43 5.62 5.47
C HIS A 77 1.45 4.10 5.16
N ALA A 78 1.14 3.26 6.16
CA ALA A 78 1.04 1.82 5.96
C ALA A 78 -0.14 1.45 5.04
N ILE A 79 -1.30 2.12 5.19
CA ILE A 79 -2.47 1.95 4.31
C ILE A 79 -2.15 2.45 2.89
N GLU A 80 -1.48 3.60 2.75
CA GLU A 80 -1.04 4.11 1.45
C GLU A 80 -0.06 3.15 0.75
N LEU A 81 0.87 2.56 1.50
CA LEU A 81 1.78 1.56 0.93
C LEU A 81 1.01 0.33 0.45
N ALA A 82 0.03 -0.15 1.23
CA ALA A 82 -0.83 -1.25 0.82
C ALA A 82 -1.64 -0.93 -0.45
N ALA A 83 -2.04 0.34 -0.62
CA ALA A 83 -2.70 0.84 -1.81
C ALA A 83 -1.77 0.92 -3.02
N LEU A 84 -0.52 1.35 -2.81
CA LEU A 84 0.50 1.46 -3.85
C LEU A 84 0.78 0.08 -4.48
N VAL A 85 1.01 -0.94 -3.65
CA VAL A 85 1.36 -2.29 -4.12
C VAL A 85 0.20 -3.06 -4.75
N ASN A 86 -1.05 -2.67 -4.45
CA ASN A 86 -2.26 -3.29 -5.02
C ASN A 86 -2.89 -2.47 -6.15
N CYS A 87 -2.38 -1.27 -6.44
CA CYS A 87 -2.95 -0.40 -7.47
C CYS A 87 -2.91 -1.05 -8.87
N GLN A 88 -4.07 -1.17 -9.51
CA GLN A 88 -4.23 -1.85 -10.80
C GLN A 88 -4.06 -0.95 -12.03
N VAL A 89 -3.85 0.37 -11.83
CA VAL A 89 -3.64 1.29 -12.95
C VAL A 89 -2.19 1.19 -13.44
N PRO A 90 -1.95 0.82 -14.72
CA PRO A 90 -0.61 0.80 -15.27
C PRO A 90 -0.01 2.22 -15.30
N GLY A 91 1.31 2.31 -15.21
CA GLY A 91 2.05 3.55 -15.40
C GLY A 91 1.93 4.11 -16.82
N LYS A 92 2.42 5.34 -17.01
CA LYS A 92 2.34 6.08 -18.29
C LYS A 92 2.95 5.32 -19.48
N ASP A 93 3.88 4.39 -19.25
CA ASP A 93 4.60 3.65 -20.29
C ASP A 93 4.19 2.17 -20.42
N GLY A 94 3.06 1.76 -19.82
CA GLY A 94 2.66 0.34 -19.79
C GLY A 94 3.45 -0.54 -18.80
N ALA A 95 4.48 0.01 -18.16
CA ALA A 95 5.13 -0.56 -16.98
C ALA A 95 4.26 -0.39 -15.72
N LEU A 96 4.57 -1.12 -14.65
CA LEU A 96 4.07 -0.82 -13.30
C LEU A 96 4.29 0.68 -13.02
N ARG A 97 3.30 1.34 -12.40
CA ARG A 97 3.27 2.80 -12.22
C ARG A 97 4.64 3.32 -11.82
N GLN A 98 5.17 4.32 -12.55
CA GLN A 98 6.36 5.03 -12.13
C GLN A 98 6.11 5.53 -10.71
N ALA A 99 6.79 4.87 -9.78
CA ALA A 99 6.91 5.11 -8.36
C ALA A 99 6.47 6.53 -7.94
N GLN A 100 7.08 7.55 -8.55
CA GLN A 100 6.94 8.99 -8.27
C GLN A 100 5.52 9.56 -8.06
N ASP A 101 4.43 8.91 -8.52
CA ASP A 101 3.06 9.42 -8.38
C ASP A 101 2.17 8.71 -7.31
N GLY A 102 2.69 7.78 -6.50
CA GLY A 102 1.93 7.13 -5.41
C GLY A 102 0.81 6.16 -5.86
N ALA A 103 -0.20 5.90 -5.02
CA ALA A 103 -1.37 5.07 -5.32
C ALA A 103 -2.39 5.85 -6.19
N CYS A 104 -3.23 5.26 -7.04
CA CYS A 104 -4.04 6.10 -7.96
C CYS A 104 -5.25 6.79 -7.29
N GLY A 105 -5.65 6.32 -6.10
CA GLY A 105 -6.80 6.80 -5.33
C GLY A 105 -8.17 6.54 -5.96
N ARG A 106 -8.24 6.13 -7.24
CA ARG A 106 -9.49 6.11 -8.01
C ARG A 106 -9.89 4.74 -8.56
N CYS A 107 -8.96 3.79 -8.68
CA CYS A 107 -9.26 2.46 -9.20
C CYS A 107 -10.03 1.62 -8.16
N PRO A 108 -10.71 0.54 -8.60
CA PRO A 108 -11.47 -0.32 -7.70
C PRO A 108 -10.64 -0.88 -6.54
N SER A 109 -9.40 -1.29 -6.81
CA SER A 109 -8.49 -1.77 -5.77
C SER A 109 -8.16 -0.69 -4.75
N CYS A 110 -7.76 0.52 -5.17
CA CYS A 110 -7.48 1.63 -4.25
C CYS A 110 -8.70 2.00 -3.40
N ARG A 111 -9.91 2.03 -3.99
CA ARG A 111 -11.15 2.31 -3.23
C ARG A 111 -11.46 1.22 -2.19
N LYS A 112 -11.22 -0.06 -2.52
CA LYS A 112 -11.37 -1.17 -1.57
C LYS A 112 -10.34 -1.09 -0.44
N VAL A 113 -9.10 -0.68 -0.74
CA VAL A 113 -8.07 -0.45 0.30
C VAL A 113 -8.45 0.73 1.19
N GLN A 114 -8.98 1.82 0.62
CA GLN A 114 -9.50 2.96 1.39
C GLN A 114 -10.59 2.53 2.37
N GLY A 115 -11.53 1.69 1.91
CA GLY A 115 -12.56 1.11 2.76
C GLY A 115 -12.08 0.01 3.71
N LEU A 116 -10.78 -0.31 3.72
CA LEU A 116 -10.17 -1.39 4.51
C LEU A 116 -10.78 -2.78 4.24
N GLN A 117 -11.33 -3.00 3.05
CA GLN A 117 -12.08 -4.21 2.64
C GLN A 117 -11.49 -4.87 1.39
N HIS A 118 -10.19 -4.69 1.14
CA HIS A 118 -9.54 -5.27 -0.03
C HIS A 118 -9.23 -6.77 0.20
N PRO A 119 -9.47 -7.67 -0.78
CA PRO A 119 -9.26 -9.12 -0.59
C PRO A 119 -7.79 -9.52 -0.34
N ASN A 120 -6.85 -8.69 -0.78
CA ASN A 120 -5.43 -8.83 -0.48
C ASN A 120 -4.97 -8.01 0.73
N LEU A 121 -5.87 -7.37 1.47
CA LEU A 121 -5.55 -6.60 2.68
C LEU A 121 -6.12 -7.33 3.89
N GLN A 122 -5.26 -7.68 4.84
CA GLN A 122 -5.68 -8.21 6.12
C GLN A 122 -5.24 -7.26 7.24
N LEU A 123 -6.19 -6.88 8.09
CA LEU A 123 -5.93 -6.05 9.25
C LEU A 123 -5.82 -6.91 10.50
N VAL A 124 -4.80 -6.63 11.32
CA VAL A 124 -4.67 -7.15 12.66
C VAL A 124 -4.68 -5.98 13.62
N VAL A 125 -5.65 -6.00 14.52
CA VAL A 125 -5.80 -5.02 15.58
C VAL A 125 -5.81 -5.72 16.95
N PRO A 126 -5.53 -5.00 18.03
CA PRO A 126 -5.69 -5.52 19.39
C PRO A 126 -7.16 -5.88 19.66
N LEU A 127 -7.41 -7.02 20.29
CA LEU A 127 -8.77 -7.49 20.57
C LEU A 127 -8.94 -7.78 22.07
N PRO A 128 -10.10 -7.44 22.68
CA PRO A 128 -10.40 -7.87 24.03
C PRO A 128 -10.73 -9.37 24.05
N ARG A 129 -10.25 -10.07 25.08
CA ARG A 129 -10.56 -11.49 25.28
C ARG A 129 -11.74 -11.65 26.24
N ARG A 130 -12.96 -11.42 25.76
CA ARG A 130 -14.18 -11.54 26.58
C ARG A 130 -14.74 -12.95 26.61
N VAL A 131 -14.55 -13.70 25.53
CA VAL A 131 -14.96 -15.10 25.40
C VAL A 131 -13.72 -16.00 25.40
N PRO A 132 -13.73 -17.15 26.12
CA PRO A 132 -12.63 -18.10 26.05
C PRO A 132 -12.54 -18.70 24.63
N ILE A 133 -11.35 -18.63 24.05
CA ILE A 133 -11.04 -19.21 22.73
C ILE A 133 -9.94 -20.27 22.85
N THR A 134 -10.03 -21.28 22.00
CA THR A 134 -9.00 -22.33 21.87
C THR A 134 -7.96 -21.95 20.80
N LYS A 135 -6.92 -22.77 20.63
CA LYS A 135 -5.84 -22.56 19.65
C LYS A 135 -6.31 -22.55 18.19
N LYS A 136 -7.42 -23.22 17.87
CA LYS A 136 -7.90 -23.38 16.48
C LYS A 136 -8.97 -22.36 16.08
N ASP A 137 -9.61 -21.72 17.05
CA ASP A 137 -10.68 -20.76 16.84
C ASP A 137 -10.19 -19.47 16.16
N PRO A 138 -11.03 -18.83 15.33
CA PRO A 138 -10.73 -17.52 14.76
C PRO A 138 -10.68 -16.45 15.87
N PRO A 139 -9.87 -15.40 15.70
CA PRO A 139 -9.70 -14.34 16.70
C PRO A 139 -11.00 -13.57 16.97
N LEU A 140 -11.86 -13.40 15.96
CA LEU A 140 -13.14 -12.69 16.09
C LEU A 140 -14.13 -13.40 17.03
N LYS A 141 -13.98 -14.71 17.26
CA LYS A 141 -14.81 -15.47 18.22
C LYS A 141 -14.60 -15.00 19.67
N ALA A 142 -13.49 -14.32 19.97
CA ALA A 142 -13.22 -13.79 21.30
C ALA A 142 -14.12 -12.60 21.69
N LEU A 143 -14.79 -12.01 20.69
CA LEU A 143 -15.58 -10.79 20.81
C LEU A 143 -17.05 -11.09 21.12
N LYS A 144 -17.70 -10.20 21.89
CA LYS A 144 -19.16 -10.18 21.99
C LYS A 144 -19.75 -9.44 20.77
N PRO A 145 -21.04 -9.62 20.44
CA PRO A 145 -21.68 -8.90 19.33
C PRO A 145 -21.48 -7.38 19.39
N ALA A 146 -21.61 -6.77 20.57
CA ALA A 146 -21.38 -5.34 20.76
C ALA A 146 -19.94 -4.90 20.41
N ASP A 147 -18.93 -5.74 20.63
CA ASP A 147 -17.54 -5.40 20.28
C ASP A 147 -17.28 -5.52 18.77
N LEU A 148 -18.02 -6.39 18.09
CA LEU A 148 -17.96 -6.52 16.63
C LEU A 148 -18.55 -5.29 15.93
N GLU A 149 -19.66 -4.78 16.47
CA GLU A 149 -20.26 -3.51 16.04
C GLU A 149 -19.28 -2.34 16.27
N ASP A 150 -18.75 -2.21 17.50
CA ASP A 150 -17.74 -1.20 17.84
C ASP A 150 -16.51 -1.28 16.91
N LEU A 151 -16.02 -2.48 16.60
CA LEU A 151 -14.88 -2.67 15.70
C LEU A 151 -15.20 -2.17 14.29
N THR A 152 -16.39 -2.50 13.78
CA THR A 152 -16.83 -2.10 12.44
C THR A 152 -16.92 -0.58 12.32
N ASP A 153 -17.52 0.09 13.32
CA ASP A 153 -17.64 1.54 13.36
C ASP A 153 -16.28 2.24 13.44
N GLN A 154 -15.35 1.68 14.21
CA GLN A 154 -14.00 2.21 14.30
C GLN A 154 -13.21 2.03 13.00
N LEU A 155 -13.34 0.89 12.33
CA LEU A 155 -12.72 0.67 11.02
C LEU A 155 -13.32 1.60 9.96
N ALA A 156 -14.63 1.86 9.99
CA ALA A 156 -15.26 2.82 9.09
C ALA A 156 -14.82 4.27 9.37
N SER A 157 -14.52 4.59 10.62
CA SER A 157 -13.94 5.89 11.00
C SER A 157 -12.49 5.99 10.54
N LYS A 158 -11.69 4.93 10.71
CA LYS A 158 -10.31 4.83 10.20
C LYS A 158 -10.21 4.93 8.68
N ALA A 159 -11.15 4.31 7.98
CA ALA A 159 -11.22 4.34 6.53
C ALA A 159 -11.38 5.78 5.99
N ARG A 160 -12.04 6.66 6.76
CA ARG A 160 -12.24 8.07 6.42
C ARG A 160 -11.10 8.96 6.91
N ASP A 161 -10.66 8.76 8.15
CA ASP A 161 -9.58 9.52 8.78
C ASP A 161 -8.35 8.63 9.04
N PRO A 162 -7.23 8.85 8.34
CA PRO A 162 -6.02 8.04 8.49
C PRO A 162 -5.35 8.20 9.87
N TYR A 163 -5.70 9.22 10.66
CA TYR A 163 -5.16 9.47 12.00
C TYR A 163 -6.01 8.89 13.11
N PHE A 164 -7.25 8.48 12.83
CA PHE A 164 -8.14 7.88 13.82
C PHE A 164 -7.52 6.58 14.37
N PRO A 165 -7.38 6.39 15.69
CA PRO A 165 -6.86 5.14 16.25
C PRO A 165 -7.98 4.11 16.45
N VAL A 166 -7.77 2.89 15.94
CA VAL A 166 -8.70 1.76 16.15
C VAL A 166 -8.41 1.12 17.51
N ARG A 167 -9.24 1.42 18.52
CA ARG A 167 -9.10 0.95 19.90
C ARG A 167 -10.42 0.47 20.48
N LEU A 168 -10.51 -0.85 20.66
CA LEU A 168 -11.61 -1.51 21.36
C LEU A 168 -11.47 -1.41 22.88
N LYS A 169 -12.59 -1.30 23.60
CA LYS A 169 -12.60 -1.24 25.07
C LYS A 169 -12.09 -2.55 25.68
N GLY A 170 -11.02 -2.47 26.46
CA GLY A 170 -10.36 -3.62 27.09
C GLY A 170 -9.39 -4.38 26.18
N ALA A 171 -9.08 -3.85 24.99
CA ALA A 171 -8.12 -4.44 24.05
C ALA A 171 -6.68 -4.07 24.40
N GLN A 172 -6.07 -4.87 25.26
CA GLN A 172 -4.70 -4.63 25.73
C GLN A 172 -3.64 -5.36 24.92
N SER A 173 -3.99 -6.39 24.16
CA SER A 173 -3.04 -7.25 23.45
C SER A 173 -3.54 -7.68 22.08
N ILE A 174 -2.60 -8.01 21.19
CA ILE A 174 -2.90 -8.73 19.95
C ILE A 174 -2.90 -10.22 20.25
N LEU A 175 -4.01 -10.89 19.95
CA LEU A 175 -4.17 -12.30 20.25
C LEU A 175 -3.26 -13.16 19.36
N ILE A 176 -2.63 -14.20 19.94
CA ILE A 176 -1.85 -15.18 19.18
C ILE A 176 -2.68 -15.87 18.07
N ASN A 177 -3.99 -15.99 18.26
CA ASN A 177 -4.91 -16.52 17.27
C ASN A 177 -4.91 -15.69 15.98
N SER A 178 -4.81 -14.36 16.09
CA SER A 178 -4.72 -13.48 14.92
C SER A 178 -3.47 -13.79 14.10
N VAL A 179 -2.32 -13.94 14.75
CA VAL A 179 -1.05 -14.28 14.07
C VAL A 179 -1.07 -15.69 13.46
N ARG A 180 -1.70 -16.65 14.14
CA ARG A 180 -1.87 -18.01 13.60
C ARG A 180 -2.80 -18.04 12.39
N GLU A 181 -3.83 -17.21 12.39
CA GLU A 181 -4.72 -17.04 11.26
C GLU A 181 -3.99 -16.40 10.08
N LEU A 182 -3.17 -15.36 10.32
CA LEU A 182 -2.30 -14.76 9.30
C LEU A 182 -1.48 -15.82 8.59
N ARG A 183 -0.79 -16.68 9.35
CA ARG A 183 0.02 -17.74 8.75
C ARG A 183 -0.78 -18.60 7.80
N ARG A 184 -2.05 -18.91 8.08
CA ARG A 184 -2.89 -19.72 7.17
C ARG A 184 -3.31 -18.93 5.94
N THR A 185 -3.70 -17.67 6.10
CA THR A 185 -4.21 -16.84 5.00
C THR A 185 -3.10 -16.40 4.05
N THR A 186 -1.87 -16.19 4.52
CA THR A 186 -0.76 -15.78 3.66
C THR A 186 -0.40 -16.84 2.62
N TYR A 187 -0.49 -18.14 2.95
CA TYR A 187 -0.21 -19.23 1.98
C TYR A 187 -1.31 -19.42 0.91
N LEU A 188 -2.48 -18.81 1.08
CA LEU A 188 -3.52 -18.90 0.05
C LEU A 188 -3.15 -18.01 -1.14
N LYS A 189 -3.72 -18.24 -2.31
CA LYS A 189 -3.51 -17.33 -3.45
C LYS A 189 -4.13 -15.95 -3.15
N PRO A 190 -3.50 -14.83 -3.56
CA PRO A 190 -4.14 -13.51 -3.53
C PRO A 190 -5.48 -13.55 -4.28
N GLY A 191 -6.50 -12.89 -3.72
CA GLY A 191 -7.85 -12.87 -4.29
C GLY A 191 -7.95 -11.98 -5.53
N GLU A 192 -7.09 -10.97 -5.63
CA GLU A 192 -6.94 -10.12 -6.80
C GLU A 192 -5.46 -10.01 -7.20
N ARG A 193 -5.18 -9.47 -8.39
CA ARG A 193 -3.82 -9.12 -8.81
C ARG A 193 -3.24 -8.09 -7.84
N GLY A 194 -2.02 -8.33 -7.37
CA GLY A 194 -1.32 -7.48 -6.42
C GLY A 194 -0.66 -8.30 -5.31
N TRP A 195 -0.19 -7.62 -4.28
CA TRP A 195 0.51 -8.24 -3.16
C TRP A 195 -0.47 -8.51 -2.01
N ARG A 196 -0.32 -9.65 -1.33
CA ARG A 196 -1.00 -9.82 -0.04
C ARG A 196 -0.30 -8.95 1.00
N THR A 197 -1.06 -8.03 1.54
CA THR A 197 -0.60 -7.04 2.52
C THR A 197 -1.27 -7.30 3.85
N ILE A 198 -0.47 -7.31 4.91
CA ILE A 198 -0.94 -7.46 6.29
C ILE A 198 -0.57 -6.19 7.02
N LEU A 199 -1.55 -5.48 7.57
CA LEU A 199 -1.30 -4.32 8.42
C LEU A 199 -1.59 -4.69 9.87
N ILE A 200 -0.58 -4.52 10.72
CA ILE A 200 -0.69 -4.73 12.16
C ILE A 200 -0.70 -3.36 12.83
N PHE A 201 -1.84 -2.96 13.39
CA PHE A 201 -1.97 -1.70 14.13
C PHE A 201 -1.59 -1.91 15.59
N GLU A 202 -1.00 -0.88 16.20
CA GLU A 202 -0.42 -0.93 17.56
C GLU A 202 0.49 -2.17 17.74
N ALA A 203 1.48 -2.33 16.85
CA ALA A 203 2.37 -3.49 16.80
C ALA A 203 3.11 -3.75 18.13
N GLU A 204 3.32 -2.74 18.96
CA GLU A 204 3.82 -2.86 20.33
C GLU A 204 2.98 -3.83 21.20
N LYS A 205 1.68 -3.97 20.92
CA LYS A 205 0.77 -4.89 21.62
C LYS A 205 0.94 -6.36 21.21
N LEU A 206 1.85 -6.68 20.28
CA LEU A 206 2.29 -8.07 20.04
C LEU A 206 3.17 -8.59 21.18
N CYS A 207 3.88 -7.69 21.85
CA CYS A 207 4.87 -8.03 22.89
C CYS A 207 4.26 -8.08 24.30
N THR A 208 2.98 -7.72 24.46
CA THR A 208 2.31 -7.74 25.78
C THR A 208 2.17 -9.17 26.33
N GLY A 209 2.23 -9.31 27.66
CA GLY A 209 2.21 -10.61 28.34
C GLY A 209 3.52 -11.38 28.10
N GLU A 210 3.42 -12.65 27.71
CA GLU A 210 4.58 -13.51 27.43
C GLU A 210 5.15 -13.32 26.00
N GLY A 211 4.68 -12.33 25.23
CA GLY A 211 5.15 -12.08 23.87
C GLY A 211 4.84 -13.22 22.87
N ALA A 212 3.90 -14.10 23.20
CA ALA A 212 3.60 -15.29 22.39
C ALA A 212 3.12 -14.95 20.96
N ALA A 213 2.44 -13.82 20.78
CA ALA A 213 2.04 -13.34 19.45
C ALA A 213 3.23 -12.86 18.62
N ALA A 214 4.15 -12.08 19.22
CA ALA A 214 5.39 -11.65 18.56
C ALA A 214 6.24 -12.84 18.13
N ASN A 215 6.49 -13.81 19.02
CA ASN A 215 7.27 -15.02 18.71
C ASN A 215 6.62 -15.87 17.61
N ALA A 216 5.29 -15.94 17.57
CA ALA A 216 4.58 -16.64 16.51
C ALA A 216 4.72 -15.95 15.14
N LEU A 217 4.93 -14.63 15.13
CA LEU A 217 5.08 -13.83 13.92
C LEU A 217 6.48 -13.97 13.30
N LEU A 218 7.53 -14.21 14.10
CA LEU A 218 8.91 -14.32 13.62
C LEU A 218 9.06 -15.32 12.47
N LYS A 219 8.42 -16.50 12.60
CA LYS A 219 8.44 -17.53 11.55
C LYS A 219 7.85 -17.07 10.22
N LEU A 220 6.90 -16.14 10.25
CA LEU A 220 6.29 -15.57 9.04
C LEU A 220 7.16 -14.48 8.42
N LEU A 221 7.95 -13.78 9.24
CA LEU A 221 8.87 -12.73 8.78
C LEU A 221 10.16 -13.31 8.19
N GLU A 222 10.66 -14.41 8.74
CA GLU A 222 11.88 -15.08 8.25
C GLU A 222 11.66 -15.71 6.86
N GLU A 223 10.49 -16.33 6.64
CA GLU A 223 10.16 -17.05 5.41
C GLU A 223 8.72 -16.75 4.97
N PRO A 224 8.44 -15.57 4.36
CA PRO A 224 7.13 -15.29 3.80
C PRO A 224 6.90 -16.15 2.54
N PRO A 225 5.64 -16.55 2.25
CA PRO A 225 5.32 -17.21 0.99
C PRO A 225 5.44 -16.22 -0.19
N ASP A 226 5.77 -16.77 -1.37
CA ASP A 226 5.95 -16.03 -2.63
C ASP A 226 4.67 -15.37 -3.18
#